data_AF-A0A3E2GX92-F1
#
_entry.id   AF-A0A3E2GX92-F1
#
_cell.length_a   1.000
_cell.length_b   1.000
_cell.length_c   1.000
_cell.angle_alpha   90.00
_cell.angle_beta   90.00
_cell.angle_gamma   90.00
#
_symmetry.space_group_name_H-M   'P 1'
#
loop_
_entity.id
_entity.type
_entity.pdbx_description
1 polymer ?
#
loop_
_entity_poly.entity_id
_entity_poly.type
_entity_poly.pdbx_seq_one_letter_code
_entity_poly.pdbx_strand_id
1 'polypeptide(L)'
;MKPWLIFLAQLKIIEAILDNGDANTLQAFCVHYPDFASFSIDYHGKTFLTKACARPPEKIVPVLHVLLDNGADVNDGLGPFTPLYAAINSVQPLEIIDKIVQNGAGIYSTVVHSAIQKERLDVLLYLLWRNQAYKNINIKTQDLTKYAQESDNKGIIAVVERFVLDQEAETARRERKGKTKGWKQV
;
A
#
# COMPACT_ATOMS: atom_id res chain seq x y z
N MET A 1 -7.91 9.96 35.86
CA MET A 1 -8.81 9.28 34.89
C MET A 1 -8.21 7.91 34.57
N LYS A 2 -9.01 6.83 34.50
CA LYS A 2 -8.46 5.47 34.27
C LYS A 2 -7.99 5.36 32.80
N PRO A 3 -6.77 4.84 32.51
CA PRO A 3 -6.23 4.79 31.14
C PRO A 3 -7.15 4.13 30.10
N TRP A 4 -7.89 3.10 30.49
CA TRP A 4 -8.83 2.40 29.60
C TRP A 4 -10.05 3.26 29.20
N LEU A 5 -10.45 4.24 30.01
CA LEU A 5 -11.54 5.17 29.63
C LEU A 5 -11.11 6.12 28.52
N ILE A 6 -9.84 6.55 28.53
CA ILE A 6 -9.26 7.41 27.49
C ILE A 6 -9.22 6.64 26.16
N PHE A 7 -8.74 5.40 26.20
CA PHE A 7 -8.71 4.51 25.05
C PHE A 7 -10.11 4.29 24.45
N LEU A 8 -11.12 3.98 25.27
CA LEU A 8 -12.49 3.79 24.80
C LEU A 8 -13.10 5.07 24.19
N ALA A 9 -12.76 6.24 24.74
CA ALA A 9 -13.22 7.51 24.18
C ALA A 9 -12.59 7.79 22.81
N GLN A 10 -11.27 7.61 22.68
CA GLN A 10 -10.55 7.75 21.41
C GLN A 10 -11.09 6.79 20.35
N LEU A 11 -11.36 5.54 20.72
CA LEU A 11 -11.96 4.56 19.82
C LEU A 11 -13.32 5.01 19.28
N LYS A 12 -14.20 5.52 20.14
CA LYS A 12 -15.52 6.03 19.73
C LYS A 12 -15.40 7.23 18.77
N ILE A 13 -14.45 8.12 19.02
CA ILE A 13 -14.19 9.27 18.15
C ILE A 13 -13.72 8.77 16.78
N ILE A 14 -12.80 7.81 16.74
CA ILE A 14 -12.29 7.23 15.49
C ILE A 14 -13.42 6.56 14.70
N GLU A 15 -14.24 5.71 15.32
CA GLU A 15 -15.35 5.07 14.62
C GLU A 15 -16.36 6.11 14.09
N ALA A 16 -16.66 7.15 14.86
CA ALA A 16 -17.52 8.24 14.40
C ALA A 16 -16.93 9.00 13.20
N ILE A 17 -15.62 9.27 13.19
CA ILE A 17 -14.93 9.88 12.04
C ILE A 17 -15.02 8.96 10.82
N LEU A 18 -14.74 7.66 10.99
CA LEU A 18 -14.75 6.68 9.90
C LEU A 18 -16.15 6.47 9.30
N ASP A 19 -17.17 6.36 10.13
CA ASP A 19 -18.54 6.10 9.68
C ASP A 19 -19.17 7.32 8.98
N ASN A 20 -18.76 8.54 9.37
CA ASN A 20 -19.26 9.78 8.77
C ASN A 20 -18.35 10.35 7.67
N GLY A 21 -17.11 9.87 7.54
CA GLY A 21 -16.10 10.47 6.65
C GLY A 21 -15.67 11.87 7.09
N ASP A 22 -15.68 12.15 8.40
CA ASP A 22 -15.49 13.51 8.95
C ASP A 22 -14.00 13.92 9.01
N ALA A 23 -13.47 14.28 7.86
CA ALA A 23 -12.09 14.75 7.73
C ALA A 23 -11.83 16.07 8.46
N ASN A 24 -12.83 16.93 8.63
CA ASN A 24 -12.67 18.23 9.30
C ASN A 24 -12.43 18.04 10.80
N THR A 25 -13.23 17.19 11.43
CA THR A 25 -13.02 16.82 12.84
C THR A 25 -11.65 16.16 13.00
N LEU A 26 -11.29 15.21 12.13
CA LEU A 26 -9.97 14.59 12.17
C LEU A 26 -8.84 15.62 12.06
N GLN A 27 -8.92 16.54 11.10
CA GLN A 27 -7.92 17.57 10.88
C GLN A 27 -7.75 18.46 12.12
N ALA A 28 -8.85 18.84 12.78
CA ALA A 28 -8.81 19.61 14.02
C ALA A 28 -8.12 18.83 15.15
N PHE A 29 -8.36 17.51 15.26
CA PHE A 29 -7.65 16.66 16.21
C PHE A 29 -6.15 16.59 15.90
N CYS A 30 -5.76 16.36 14.65
CA CYS A 30 -4.36 16.22 14.25
C CYS A 30 -3.54 17.50 14.46
N VAL A 31 -4.15 18.70 14.36
CA VAL A 31 -3.48 19.98 14.68
C VAL A 31 -3.02 20.04 16.14
N HIS A 32 -3.81 19.48 17.07
CA HIS A 32 -3.50 19.53 18.50
C HIS A 32 -2.83 18.25 19.00
N TYR A 33 -3.05 17.12 18.32
CA TYR A 33 -2.56 15.80 18.67
C TYR A 33 -2.05 15.09 17.41
N PRO A 34 -0.85 15.42 16.90
CA PRO A 34 -0.33 14.85 15.66
C PRO A 34 -0.30 13.31 15.65
N ASP A 35 0.07 12.71 16.78
CA ASP A 35 0.11 11.25 16.95
C ASP A 35 -1.26 10.56 16.83
N PHE A 36 -2.36 11.33 16.84
CA PHE A 36 -3.71 10.79 16.67
C PHE A 36 -3.91 10.12 15.30
N ALA A 37 -3.20 10.58 14.26
CA ALA A 37 -3.26 9.96 12.93
C ALA A 37 -2.69 8.53 12.90
N SER A 38 -1.72 8.25 13.78
CA SER A 38 -1.07 6.94 13.94
C SER A 38 -1.66 6.12 15.09
N PHE A 39 -2.88 6.45 15.55
CA PHE A 39 -3.50 5.73 16.66
C PHE A 39 -3.75 4.25 16.31
N SER A 40 -3.24 3.36 17.16
CA SER A 40 -3.48 1.92 17.05
C SER A 40 -4.80 1.54 17.71
N ILE A 41 -5.70 0.93 16.94
CA ILE A 41 -7.10 0.70 17.35
C ILE A 41 -7.27 -0.64 18.09
N ASP A 42 -6.45 -1.64 17.80
CA ASP A 42 -6.53 -2.95 18.45
C ASP A 42 -5.17 -3.63 18.66
N TYR A 43 -5.17 -4.72 19.43
CA TYR A 43 -3.99 -5.53 19.71
C TYR A 43 -3.45 -6.30 18.48
N HIS A 44 -4.08 -6.16 17.32
CA HIS A 44 -3.66 -6.77 16.06
C HIS A 44 -2.90 -5.79 15.17
N GLY A 45 -2.54 -4.60 15.68
CA GLY A 45 -1.81 -3.60 14.90
C GLY A 45 -2.68 -3.04 13.76
N LYS A 46 -4.00 -2.92 13.94
CA LYS A 46 -4.79 -2.13 12.98
C LYS A 46 -4.77 -0.66 13.41
N THR A 47 -4.04 0.18 12.70
CA THR A 47 -4.16 1.64 12.83
C THR A 47 -5.48 2.16 12.27
N PHE A 48 -5.76 3.40 12.66
CA PHE A 48 -6.69 4.30 11.98
C PHE A 48 -6.62 4.20 10.46
N LEU A 49 -5.43 4.26 9.88
CA LEU A 49 -5.25 4.23 8.43
C LEU A 49 -5.72 2.90 7.82
N THR A 50 -5.37 1.74 8.38
CA THR A 50 -5.83 0.44 7.85
C THR A 50 -7.36 0.34 7.87
N LYS A 51 -8.02 0.79 8.95
CA LYS A 51 -9.49 0.81 9.01
C LYS A 51 -10.11 1.79 8.02
N ALA A 52 -9.52 2.97 7.84
CA ALA A 52 -9.98 3.93 6.84
C ALA A 52 -9.86 3.37 5.42
N CYS A 53 -8.73 2.76 5.09
CA CYS A 53 -8.51 2.12 3.78
C CYS A 53 -9.50 0.98 3.49
N ALA A 54 -10.04 0.35 4.53
CA ALA A 54 -11.04 -0.70 4.44
C ALA A 54 -12.49 -0.19 4.24
N ARG A 55 -12.71 1.13 4.29
CA ARG A 55 -14.03 1.73 4.03
C ARG A 55 -14.24 1.96 2.53
N PRO A 56 -15.49 2.09 2.06
CA PRO A 56 -15.79 2.48 0.69
C PRO A 56 -15.24 3.87 0.34
N PRO A 57 -14.76 4.09 -0.90
CA PRO A 57 -14.06 5.32 -1.29
C PRO A 57 -14.94 6.58 -1.28
N GLU A 58 -16.26 6.46 -1.40
CA GLU A 58 -17.19 7.57 -1.65
C GLU A 58 -17.16 8.65 -0.56
N LYS A 59 -16.82 8.27 0.68
CA LYS A 59 -16.77 9.20 1.83
C LYS A 59 -15.42 9.26 2.52
N ILE A 60 -14.58 8.24 2.35
CA ILE A 60 -13.38 8.10 3.17
C ILE A 60 -12.14 8.78 2.60
N VAL A 61 -12.12 9.08 1.29
CA VAL A 61 -10.95 9.70 0.62
C VAL A 61 -10.45 10.97 1.33
N PRO A 62 -11.30 11.93 1.75
CA PRO A 62 -10.83 13.09 2.52
C PRO A 62 -10.17 12.71 3.85
N VAL A 63 -10.69 11.70 4.56
CA VAL A 63 -10.10 11.19 5.80
C VAL A 63 -8.73 10.57 5.54
N LEU A 64 -8.60 9.81 4.45
CA LEU A 64 -7.34 9.20 4.04
C LEU A 64 -6.26 10.25 3.74
N HIS A 65 -6.62 11.36 3.10
CA HIS A 65 -5.67 12.46 2.90
C HIS A 65 -5.18 13.03 4.22
N VAL A 66 -6.08 13.36 5.16
CA VAL A 66 -5.69 13.89 6.47
C VAL A 66 -4.79 12.91 7.22
N LEU A 67 -5.11 11.62 7.24
CA LEU A 67 -4.25 10.61 7.89
C LEU A 67 -2.85 10.58 7.25
N LEU A 68 -2.77 10.50 5.93
CA LEU A 68 -1.50 10.40 5.20
C LEU A 68 -0.66 11.69 5.30
N ASP A 69 -1.30 12.86 5.33
CA ASP A 69 -0.65 14.16 5.51
C ASP A 69 -0.12 14.38 6.93
N ASN A 70 -0.71 13.69 7.91
CA ASN A 70 -0.31 13.76 9.32
C ASN A 70 0.56 12.57 9.75
N GLY A 71 1.21 11.89 8.80
CA GLY A 71 2.23 10.88 9.11
C GLY A 71 1.69 9.56 9.67
N ALA A 72 0.44 9.20 9.34
CA ALA A 72 -0.10 7.89 9.68
C ALA A 72 0.83 6.76 9.21
N ASP A 73 1.03 5.75 10.05
CA ASP A 73 1.87 4.60 9.72
C ASP A 73 1.27 3.77 8.55
N VAL A 74 1.97 3.79 7.42
CA VAL A 74 1.58 3.10 6.19
C VAL A 74 1.95 1.61 6.14
N ASN A 75 2.75 1.15 7.12
CA ASN A 75 3.20 -0.22 7.24
C ASN A 75 2.59 -0.95 8.45
N ASP A 76 1.74 -0.27 9.24
CA ASP A 76 1.06 -0.91 10.36
C ASP A 76 0.10 -2.01 9.88
N GLY A 77 -0.10 -3.05 10.70
CA GLY A 77 -0.89 -4.22 10.34
C GLY A 77 -0.22 -5.53 10.75
N LEU A 78 -1.04 -6.55 11.01
CA LEU A 78 -0.52 -7.89 11.24
C LEU A 78 -0.16 -8.56 9.92
N GLY A 79 1.14 -8.81 9.70
CA GLY A 79 1.61 -9.56 8.55
C GLY A 79 1.29 -8.85 7.22
N PRO A 80 0.65 -9.52 6.23
CA PRO A 80 0.41 -8.93 4.92
C PRO A 80 -0.76 -7.93 4.88
N PHE A 81 -1.49 -7.74 5.98
CA PHE A 81 -2.72 -6.93 6.04
C PHE A 81 -2.41 -5.46 6.36
N THR A 82 -1.72 -4.78 5.44
CA THR A 82 -1.31 -3.37 5.56
C THR A 82 -2.37 -2.38 5.03
N PRO A 83 -2.26 -1.07 5.28
CA PRO A 83 -3.05 -0.03 4.64
C PRO A 83 -3.11 -0.15 3.12
N LEU A 84 -1.98 -0.45 2.48
CA LEU A 84 -1.89 -0.61 1.03
C LEU A 84 -2.73 -1.80 0.55
N TYR A 85 -2.65 -2.94 1.25
CA TYR A 85 -3.50 -4.10 0.96
C TYR A 85 -4.99 -3.77 1.10
N ALA A 86 -5.39 -3.09 2.20
CA ALA A 86 -6.77 -2.71 2.44
C ALA A 86 -7.31 -1.74 1.38
N ALA A 87 -6.49 -0.76 0.98
CA ALA A 87 -6.87 0.25 0.00
C ALA A 87 -7.09 -0.38 -1.39
N ILE A 88 -6.26 -1.33 -1.80
CA ILE A 88 -6.44 -2.06 -3.05
C ILE A 88 -7.74 -2.87 -3.02
N ASN A 89 -7.98 -3.61 -1.92
CA ASN A 89 -9.15 -4.49 -1.79
C ASN A 89 -10.47 -3.74 -1.76
N SER A 90 -10.47 -2.53 -1.19
CA SER A 90 -11.65 -1.65 -1.10
C SER A 90 -11.76 -0.71 -2.29
N VAL A 91 -10.94 -0.91 -3.33
CA VAL A 91 -10.99 -0.17 -4.59
C VAL A 91 -10.80 1.35 -4.37
N GLN A 92 -9.90 1.71 -3.46
CA GLN A 92 -9.53 3.11 -3.24
C GLN A 92 -8.89 3.72 -4.51
N PRO A 93 -9.06 5.03 -4.76
CA PRO A 93 -8.50 5.67 -5.95
C PRO A 93 -6.99 5.46 -6.08
N LEU A 94 -6.48 5.41 -7.31
CA LEU A 94 -5.04 5.25 -7.57
C LEU A 94 -4.20 6.34 -6.89
N GLU A 95 -4.75 7.56 -6.75
CA GLU A 95 -4.12 8.66 -6.00
C GLU A 95 -3.83 8.29 -4.53
N ILE A 96 -4.78 7.63 -3.85
CA ILE A 96 -4.58 7.17 -2.48
C ILE A 96 -3.51 6.07 -2.43
N ILE A 97 -3.54 5.14 -3.40
CA ILE A 97 -2.52 4.09 -3.53
C ILE A 97 -1.13 4.70 -3.71
N ASP A 98 -1.01 5.70 -4.59
CA ASP A 98 0.24 6.42 -4.85
C ASP A 98 0.73 7.13 -3.59
N LYS A 99 -0.15 7.84 -2.87
CA LYS A 99 0.21 8.54 -1.63
C LYS A 99 0.68 7.59 -0.53
N ILE A 100 0.03 6.44 -0.36
CA ILE A 100 0.46 5.39 0.59
C ILE A 100 1.87 4.88 0.24
N VAL A 101 2.14 4.63 -1.05
CA VAL A 101 3.45 4.18 -1.54
C VAL A 101 4.53 5.25 -1.37
N GLN A 102 4.22 6.51 -1.67
CA GLN A 102 5.12 7.66 -1.46
C GLN A 102 5.52 7.83 0.00
N ASN A 103 4.61 7.52 0.93
CA ASN A 103 4.87 7.52 2.36
C ASN A 103 5.67 6.28 2.84
N GLY A 104 6.15 5.42 1.93
CA GLY A 104 7.08 4.34 2.25
C GLY A 104 6.41 2.99 2.52
N ALA A 105 5.20 2.76 2.01
CA ALA A 105 4.57 1.45 2.14
C ALA A 105 5.37 0.34 1.44
N GLY A 106 5.53 -0.79 2.13
CA GLY A 106 6.15 -2.00 1.58
C GLY A 106 5.23 -2.68 0.55
N ILE A 107 5.80 -3.08 -0.59
CA ILE A 107 5.06 -3.77 -1.64
C ILE A 107 5.46 -5.25 -1.64
N TYR A 108 4.64 -6.03 -0.95
CA TYR A 108 4.82 -7.48 -0.82
C TYR A 108 4.02 -8.24 -1.88
N SER A 109 4.33 -9.53 -2.01
CA SER A 109 3.64 -10.46 -2.93
C SER A 109 2.11 -10.42 -2.77
N THR A 110 1.62 -10.30 -1.53
CA THR A 110 0.19 -10.23 -1.21
C THR A 110 -0.51 -8.96 -1.70
N VAL A 111 0.20 -7.83 -1.74
CA VAL A 111 -0.32 -6.54 -2.26
C VAL A 111 -0.53 -6.61 -3.76
N VAL A 112 0.43 -7.19 -4.49
CA VAL A 112 0.28 -7.35 -5.95
C VAL A 112 -0.71 -8.44 -6.28
N HIS A 113 -0.74 -9.53 -5.52
CA HIS A 113 -1.76 -10.56 -5.66
C HIS A 113 -3.18 -9.98 -5.46
N SER A 114 -3.39 -9.09 -4.48
CA SER A 114 -4.71 -8.46 -4.32
C SER A 114 -5.07 -7.53 -5.48
N ALA A 115 -4.11 -6.80 -6.07
CA ALA A 115 -4.35 -6.01 -7.27
C ALA A 115 -4.80 -6.88 -8.45
N ILE A 116 -4.19 -8.07 -8.59
CA ILE A 116 -4.57 -9.06 -9.61
C ILE A 116 -5.98 -9.60 -9.35
N GLN A 117 -6.27 -10.06 -8.13
CA GLN A 117 -7.59 -10.61 -7.77
C GLN A 117 -8.73 -9.60 -7.90
N LYS A 118 -8.44 -8.32 -7.70
CA LYS A 118 -9.40 -7.22 -7.87
C LYS A 118 -9.45 -6.67 -9.29
N GLU A 119 -8.70 -7.29 -10.21
CA GLU A 119 -8.58 -6.89 -11.61
C GLU A 119 -8.22 -5.41 -11.79
N ARG A 120 -7.44 -4.87 -10.85
CA ARG A 120 -7.02 -3.48 -10.82
C ARG A 120 -5.78 -3.28 -11.68
N LEU A 121 -5.98 -3.26 -12.99
CA LEU A 121 -4.91 -3.10 -13.98
C LEU A 121 -4.16 -1.77 -13.81
N ASP A 122 -4.87 -0.70 -13.43
CA ASP A 122 -4.33 0.62 -13.08
C ASP A 122 -3.29 0.53 -11.96
N VAL A 123 -3.64 -0.16 -10.88
CA VAL A 123 -2.76 -0.38 -9.73
C VAL A 123 -1.63 -1.34 -10.09
N LEU A 124 -1.91 -2.43 -10.81
CA LEU A 124 -0.88 -3.38 -11.22
C LEU A 124 0.21 -2.71 -12.06
N LEU A 125 -0.18 -1.91 -13.06
CA LEU A 125 0.75 -1.12 -13.88
C LEU A 125 1.56 -0.13 -13.01
N TYR A 126 0.90 0.52 -12.06
CA TYR A 126 1.56 1.44 -11.14
C TYR A 126 2.61 0.73 -10.26
N LEU A 127 2.26 -0.38 -9.61
CA LEU A 127 3.14 -1.10 -8.69
C LEU A 127 4.36 -1.71 -9.40
N LEU A 128 4.21 -2.18 -10.65
CA LEU A 128 5.28 -2.84 -11.39
C LEU A 128 6.28 -1.88 -12.05
N TRP A 129 5.80 -0.77 -12.64
CA TRP A 129 6.69 0.15 -13.38
C TRP A 129 6.86 1.52 -12.72
N ARG A 130 5.82 2.10 -12.13
CA ARG A 130 5.90 3.47 -11.58
C ARG A 130 6.53 3.53 -10.19
N ASN A 131 6.40 2.47 -9.40
CA ASN A 131 7.03 2.38 -8.09
C ASN A 131 8.56 2.16 -8.11
N GLN A 132 9.18 1.91 -9.27
CA GLN A 132 10.63 1.58 -9.33
C GLN A 132 11.55 2.66 -8.73
N ALA A 133 11.07 3.91 -8.63
CA ALA A 133 11.78 4.99 -7.92
C ALA A 133 11.99 4.70 -6.42
N TYR A 134 11.05 3.97 -5.79
CA TYR A 134 11.04 3.73 -4.35
C TYR A 134 11.67 2.39 -3.96
N LYS A 135 11.98 1.49 -4.91
CA LYS A 135 12.65 0.17 -4.70
C LYS A 135 12.06 -0.70 -3.58
N ASN A 136 10.80 -0.49 -3.21
CA ASN A 136 10.13 -1.21 -2.12
C ASN A 136 9.42 -2.50 -2.56
N ILE A 137 9.69 -3.00 -3.78
CA ILE A 137 9.06 -4.21 -4.30
C ILE A 137 9.82 -5.46 -3.85
N ASN A 138 9.15 -6.33 -3.10
CA ASN A 138 9.69 -7.60 -2.64
C ASN A 138 8.82 -8.75 -3.17
N ILE A 139 8.95 -9.03 -4.46
CA ILE A 139 8.12 -10.02 -5.17
C ILE A 139 8.99 -10.85 -6.10
N LYS A 140 8.83 -12.18 -6.02
CA LYS A 140 9.48 -13.11 -6.95
C LYS A 140 8.67 -13.17 -8.24
N THR A 141 9.34 -13.12 -9.39
CA THR A 141 8.70 -13.20 -10.71
C THR A 141 7.88 -14.49 -10.88
N GLN A 142 8.34 -15.60 -10.30
CA GLN A 142 7.62 -16.88 -10.31
C GLN A 142 6.24 -16.81 -9.63
N ASP A 143 6.16 -16.17 -8.46
CA ASP A 143 4.91 -15.99 -7.72
C ASP A 143 3.96 -15.08 -8.52
N LEU A 144 4.50 -14.00 -9.10
CA LEU A 144 3.74 -13.07 -9.91
C LEU A 144 3.13 -13.73 -11.15
N THR A 145 3.91 -14.53 -11.88
CA THR A 145 3.42 -15.30 -13.04
C THR A 145 2.33 -16.27 -12.63
N LYS A 146 2.51 -16.99 -11.51
CA LYS A 146 1.49 -17.91 -10.99
C LYS A 146 0.16 -17.19 -10.73
N TYR A 147 0.18 -16.07 -10.00
CA TYR A 147 -1.03 -15.30 -9.71
C TYR A 147 -1.71 -14.76 -10.97
N ALA A 148 -0.93 -14.32 -11.95
CA ALA A 148 -1.47 -13.83 -13.21
C ALA A 148 -2.23 -14.94 -13.97
N GLN A 149 -1.65 -16.14 -14.04
CA GLN A 149 -2.30 -17.29 -14.68
C GLN A 149 -3.56 -17.72 -13.92
N GLU A 150 -3.52 -17.72 -12.58
CA GLU A 150 -4.69 -18.04 -11.75
C GLU A 150 -5.86 -17.04 -11.92
N SER A 151 -5.59 -15.82 -12.39
CA SER A 151 -6.63 -14.82 -12.64
C SER A 151 -7.45 -15.08 -13.91
N ASP A 152 -6.94 -15.90 -14.84
CA ASP A 152 -7.48 -16.11 -16.20
C ASP A 152 -7.77 -14.80 -16.99
N ASN A 153 -7.22 -13.68 -16.54
CA ASN A 153 -7.38 -12.38 -17.18
C ASN A 153 -6.21 -12.13 -18.15
N LYS A 154 -6.49 -12.21 -19.46
CA LYS A 154 -5.49 -12.01 -20.53
C LYS A 154 -4.73 -10.69 -20.43
N GLY A 155 -5.37 -9.62 -19.96
CA GLY A 155 -4.74 -8.32 -19.78
C GLY A 155 -3.71 -8.34 -18.65
N ILE A 156 -4.06 -8.94 -17.51
CA ILE A 156 -3.15 -9.13 -16.37
C ILE A 156 -1.97 -10.04 -16.77
N ILE A 157 -2.25 -11.15 -17.44
CA ILE A 157 -1.22 -12.08 -17.92
C ILE A 157 -0.22 -11.35 -18.82
N ALA A 158 -0.69 -10.63 -19.83
CA ALA A 158 0.19 -9.91 -20.76
C ALA A 158 1.04 -8.84 -20.05
N VAL A 159 0.47 -8.14 -19.06
CA VAL A 159 1.19 -7.15 -18.24
C VAL A 159 2.30 -7.84 -17.43
N VAL A 160 1.99 -8.93 -16.75
CA VAL A 160 2.98 -9.65 -15.94
C VAL A 160 4.09 -10.26 -16.80
N GLU A 161 3.76 -10.90 -17.92
CA GLU A 161 4.76 -11.47 -18.84
C GLU A 161 5.73 -10.39 -19.34
N ARG A 162 5.21 -9.22 -19.72
CA ARG A 162 6.04 -8.09 -20.13
C ARG A 162 6.98 -7.64 -19.01
N PHE A 163 6.48 -7.52 -17.78
CA PHE A 163 7.30 -7.12 -16.64
C PHE A 163 8.44 -8.12 -16.38
N VAL A 164 8.16 -9.43 -16.45
CA VAL A 164 9.17 -10.47 -16.25
C VAL A 164 10.27 -10.40 -17.30
N LEU A 165 9.90 -10.23 -18.58
CA LEU A 165 10.86 -10.05 -19.67
C LEU A 165 11.75 -8.82 -19.46
N ASP A 166 11.19 -7.70 -19.00
CA ASP A 166 11.95 -6.48 -18.68
C ASP A 166 12.99 -6.75 -17.57
N GLN A 167 12.61 -7.48 -16.50
CA GLN A 167 13.51 -7.84 -15.40
C GLN A 167 14.65 -8.78 -15.84
N GLU A 168 14.35 -9.78 -16.67
CA GLU A 168 15.36 -10.68 -17.23
C GLU A 168 16.35 -9.94 -18.13
N ALA A 169 15.84 -9.06 -19.00
CA ALA A 169 16.67 -8.24 -19.87
C ALA A 169 17.58 -7.29 -19.07
N GLU A 170 17.08 -6.69 -17.98
CA GLU A 170 17.90 -5.89 -17.07
C GLU A 170 18.99 -6.71 -16.38
N THR A 171 18.66 -7.90 -15.89
CA THR A 171 19.60 -8.80 -15.22
C THR A 171 20.73 -9.18 -16.17
N ALA A 172 20.40 -9.62 -17.39
CA ALA A 172 21.38 -9.94 -18.42
C ALA A 172 22.27 -8.74 -18.80
N ARG A 173 21.71 -7.52 -18.86
CA ARG A 173 22.49 -6.29 -19.11
C ARG A 173 23.48 -6.00 -17.97
N ARG A 174 23.08 -6.19 -16.71
CA ARG A 174 23.95 -5.99 -15.53
C ARG A 174 25.11 -7.00 -15.52
N GLU A 175 24.84 -8.27 -15.80
CA GLU A 175 25.86 -9.32 -15.89
C GLU A 175 26.89 -9.04 -16.98
N ARG A 176 26.45 -8.62 -18.17
CA ARG A 176 27.36 -8.24 -19.28
C ARG A 176 28.28 -7.09 -18.89
N LYS A 177 27.74 -6.03 -18.25
CA LYS A 177 28.51 -4.87 -17.76
C LYS A 177 29.50 -5.24 -16.65
N GLY A 178 29.11 -6.14 -15.74
CA GLY A 178 30.00 -6.66 -14.69
C GLY A 178 31.20 -7.41 -15.28
N LYS A 179 30.94 -8.28 -16.26
CA LYS A 179 32.01 -8.98 -17.01
C LYS A 179 32.94 -7.98 -17.70
N THR A 180 32.44 -6.97 -18.41
CA THR A 180 33.32 -6.02 -19.14
C THR A 180 34.22 -5.17 -18.23
N LYS A 181 33.83 -4.92 -16.98
CA LYS A 181 34.68 -4.20 -16.00
C LYS A 181 35.81 -5.07 -15.45
N GLY A 182 35.61 -6.38 -15.31
CA GLY A 182 36.64 -7.32 -14.83
C GLY A 182 37.84 -7.47 -15.78
N TRP A 183 37.66 -7.25 -17.08
CA TRP A 183 38.74 -7.36 -18.08
C TRP A 183 39.58 -6.09 -18.22
N LYS A 184 39.16 -4.97 -17.62
CA LYS A 184 39.90 -3.70 -17.64
C LYS A 184 40.86 -3.52 -16.45
N GLN A 185 41.02 -4.55 -15.60
CA GLN A 185 41.87 -4.53 -14.41
C GLN A 185 42.97 -5.61 -14.43
N VAL A 186 43.29 -6.18 -15.59
CA VAL A 186 44.39 -7.15 -15.78
C VAL A 186 45.41 -6.58 -16.74
#